data_AF-A0A176J8T1-F1
#
_entry.id   AF-A0A176J8T1-F1
#
_cell.length_a   1.000
_cell.length_b   1.000
_cell.length_c   1.000
_cell.angle_alpha   90.00
_cell.angle_beta   90.00
_cell.angle_gamma   90.00
#
_symmetry.space_group_name_H-M   'P 1'
#
loop_
_entity.id
_entity.type
_entity.pdbx_description
1 polymer ?
#
loop_
_entity_poly.entity_id
_entity_poly.type
_entity_poly.pdbx_seq_one_letter_code
_entity_poly.pdbx_strand_id
1 'polypeptide(L)'
;MVDVARALNISYGTIYRHYPSKASLREAVAETWLRSIIQPLKKVFERDCSSTQRLLLWVETLIGIKHSLVKEDPELFSMYTSLAEESVDVITALISELVGQFLSFFMRPLSIT
;
A
#
# COMPACT_ATOMS: atom_id res chain seq x y z
N MET A 1 -0.90 18.25 -12.27
CA MET A 1 -0.88 19.37 -11.30
C MET A 1 -2.08 20.28 -11.50
N VAL A 2 -2.21 20.99 -12.63
CA VAL A 2 -3.38 21.86 -12.89
C VAL A 2 -4.69 21.07 -12.91
N ASP A 3 -4.74 19.94 -13.61
CA ASP A 3 -5.97 19.13 -13.69
C ASP A 3 -6.32 18.46 -12.36
N VAL A 4 -5.31 18.08 -11.58
CA VAL A 4 -5.47 17.54 -10.22
C VAL A 4 -6.01 18.62 -9.27
N ALA A 5 -5.47 19.84 -9.33
CA ALA A 5 -5.97 20.98 -8.55
C ALA A 5 -7.43 21.31 -8.90
N ARG A 6 -7.76 21.27 -10.19
CA ARG A 6 -9.12 21.46 -10.69
C ARG A 6 -10.07 20.37 -10.20
N ALA A 7 -9.67 19.10 -10.30
CA ALA A 7 -10.47 17.96 -9.85
C ALA A 7 -10.71 17.96 -8.33
N LEU A 8 -9.73 18.44 -7.55
CA LEU A 8 -9.81 18.55 -6.09
C LEU A 8 -10.40 19.88 -5.60
N ASN A 9 -10.74 20.80 -6.51
CA ASN A 9 -11.22 22.15 -6.22
C ASN A 9 -10.33 22.96 -5.24
N ILE A 10 -9.01 22.82 -5.40
CA ILE A 10 -8.00 23.53 -4.59
C ILE A 10 -7.11 24.42 -5.46
N SER A 11 -6.44 25.39 -4.83
CA SER A 11 -5.52 26.27 -5.55
C SER A 11 -4.29 25.51 -6.04
N TYR A 12 -3.74 25.93 -7.19
CA TYR A 12 -2.50 25.37 -7.73
C TYR A 12 -1.32 25.55 -6.76
N GLY A 13 -1.26 26.69 -6.05
CA GLY A 13 -0.23 26.97 -5.05
C GLY A 13 -0.27 26.02 -3.86
N THR A 14 -1.45 25.52 -3.50
CA THR A 14 -1.62 24.50 -2.44
C THR A 14 -0.95 23.19 -2.85
N ILE A 15 -1.19 22.70 -4.07
CA ILE A 15 -0.53 21.47 -4.54
C ILE A 15 0.98 21.68 -4.68
N TYR A 16 1.42 22.80 -5.27
CA TYR A 16 2.85 23.03 -5.52
C TYR A 16 3.67 23.14 -4.23
N ARG A 17 3.07 23.64 -3.14
CA ARG A 17 3.72 23.70 -1.82
C ARG A 17 4.04 22.31 -1.25
N HIS A 18 3.19 21.32 -1.49
CA HIS A 18 3.37 19.95 -0.98
C HIS A 18 4.09 19.04 -1.98
N TYR A 19 3.88 19.29 -3.28
CA TYR A 19 4.42 18.48 -4.36
C TYR A 19 5.06 19.42 -5.39
N PRO A 20 6.36 19.74 -5.24
CA PRO A 20 7.05 20.72 -6.07
C PRO A 20 7.18 20.29 -7.55
N SER A 21 6.93 19.01 -7.86
CA SER A 21 6.96 18.50 -9.23
C SER A 21 5.84 17.49 -9.53
N LYS A 22 5.62 17.20 -10.82
CA LYS A 22 4.76 16.09 -11.25
C LYS A 22 5.29 14.73 -10.76
N ALA A 23 6.62 14.57 -10.68
CA ALA A 23 7.24 13.35 -10.18
C ALA A 23 6.94 13.14 -8.69
N SER A 24 7.13 14.17 -7.86
CA SER A 24 6.81 14.09 -6.42
C SER A 24 5.33 13.83 -6.16
N LEU A 25 4.43 14.35 -7.01
CA LEU A 25 3.00 14.01 -6.90
C LEU A 25 2.75 12.54 -7.26
N ARG A 26 3.38 12.01 -8.32
CA ARG A 26 3.23 10.60 -8.71
C ARG A 26 3.74 9.66 -7.63
N GLU A 27 4.89 9.96 -7.03
CA GLU A 27 5.43 9.22 -5.89
C GLU A 27 4.46 9.22 -4.70
N ALA A 28 3.94 10.38 -4.32
CA ALA A 28 2.99 10.47 -3.21
C ALA A 28 1.67 9.72 -3.48
N VAL A 29 1.20 9.73 -4.73
CA VAL A 29 0.03 8.95 -5.16
C VAL A 29 0.33 7.45 -5.10
N ALA A 30 1.50 7.02 -5.59
CA ALA A 30 1.94 5.62 -5.52
C ALA A 30 2.09 5.16 -4.05
N GLU A 31 2.68 5.98 -3.18
CA GLU A 31 2.81 5.71 -1.75
C GLU A 31 1.44 5.63 -1.06
N THR A 32 0.52 6.53 -1.40
CA THR A 32 -0.85 6.51 -0.84
C THR A 32 -1.59 5.25 -1.25
N TRP A 33 -1.51 4.87 -2.53
CA TRP A 33 -2.06 3.61 -3.02
C TRP A 33 -1.41 2.40 -2.36
N LEU A 34 -0.09 2.45 -2.14
CA LEU A 34 0.63 1.40 -1.44
C LEU A 34 0.12 1.23 0.00
N ARG A 35 -0.06 2.34 0.72
CA ARG A 35 -0.58 2.34 2.09
C ARG A 35 -1.99 1.76 2.16
N SER A 36 -2.84 1.97 1.15
CA SER A 36 -4.18 1.39 1.13
C SER A 36 -4.17 -0.15 1.04
N ILE A 37 -3.15 -0.73 0.41
CA ILE A 37 -2.96 -2.18 0.32
C ILE A 37 -2.40 -2.76 1.64
N ILE A 38 -1.41 -2.07 2.22
CA ILE A 38 -0.65 -2.59 3.36
C ILE A 38 -1.39 -2.40 4.70
N GLN A 39 -2.07 -1.27 4.90
CA GLN A 39 -2.72 -0.95 6.18
C GLN A 39 -3.74 -2.00 6.64
N PRO A 40 -4.60 -2.55 5.77
CA PRO A 40 -5.52 -3.62 6.17
C PRO A 40 -4.81 -4.89 6.66
N LEU A 41 -3.62 -5.20 6.12
CA LEU A 41 -2.84 -6.37 6.52
C LEU A 41 -2.36 -6.27 7.97
N LYS A 42 -2.09 -5.06 8.45
CA LYS A 42 -1.70 -4.83 9.86
C LYS A 42 -2.77 -5.30 10.85
N LYS A 43 -4.04 -5.22 10.48
CA LYS A 43 -5.16 -5.68 11.33
C LYS A 43 -5.21 -7.20 11.49
N VAL A 44 -4.58 -7.96 10.59
CA VAL A 44 -4.48 -9.42 10.72
C VAL A 44 -3.60 -9.82 11.91
N PHE A 45 -2.63 -8.97 12.28
CA PHE A 45 -1.72 -9.22 13.40
C PHE A 45 -2.38 -9.09 14.78
N GLU A 46 -3.54 -8.44 14.86
CA GLU A 46 -4.29 -8.25 16.11
C GLU A 46 -5.12 -9.47 16.49
N ARG A 47 -5.19 -10.51 15.62
CA ARG A 47 -6.00 -11.70 15.88
C ARG A 47 -5.28 -12.72 16.76
N ASP A 48 -6.01 -13.27 17.73
CA ASP A 48 -5.57 -14.41 18.55
C ASP A 48 -5.77 -15.72 17.80
N CYS A 49 -4.79 -16.07 16.97
CA CYS A 49 -4.66 -17.37 16.33
C CYS A 49 -3.19 -17.78 16.22
N SER A 50 -2.93 -19.04 15.83
CA SER A 50 -1.55 -19.54 15.70
C SER A 50 -0.79 -18.78 14.62
N SER A 51 0.54 -18.76 14.68
CA SER A 51 1.37 -18.07 13.69
C SER A 51 1.10 -18.54 12.26
N THR A 52 0.86 -19.85 12.06
CA THR A 52 0.50 -20.42 10.75
C THR A 52 -0.86 -19.92 10.27
N GLN A 53 -1.86 -19.86 11.16
CA GLN A 53 -3.19 -19.32 10.82
C GLN A 53 -3.14 -17.83 10.50
N ARG A 54 -2.34 -17.05 11.24
CA ARG A 54 -2.12 -15.63 10.95
C ARG A 54 -1.47 -15.42 9.58
N LEU A 55 -0.48 -16.25 9.22
CA LEU A 55 0.18 -16.17 7.92
C LEU A 55 -0.79 -16.48 6.79
N LEU A 56 -1.57 -17.57 6.92
CA LEU A 56 -2.57 -17.93 5.91
C LEU A 56 -3.58 -16.79 5.73
N LEU A 57 -4.12 -16.27 6.84
CA LEU A 57 -5.07 -15.17 6.83
C LEU A 57 -4.46 -13.90 6.21
N TRP A 58 -3.17 -13.63 6.45
CA TRP A 58 -2.47 -12.49 5.88
C TRP A 58 -2.33 -12.62 4.35
N VAL A 59 -1.96 -13.80 3.85
CA VAL A 59 -1.86 -14.07 2.41
C VAL A 59 -3.24 -13.99 1.75
N GLU A 60 -4.26 -14.60 2.34
CA GLU A 60 -5.65 -14.54 1.86
C GLU A 60 -6.15 -13.10 1.80
N THR A 61 -5.86 -12.30 2.83
CA THR A 61 -6.22 -10.88 2.88
C THR A 61 -5.52 -10.09 1.78
N LEU A 62 -4.22 -10.33 1.56
CA LEU A 62 -3.45 -9.67 0.50
C LEU A 62 -4.02 -10.01 -0.89
N ILE A 63 -4.30 -11.28 -1.15
CA ILE A 63 -4.93 -11.73 -2.40
C ILE A 63 -6.30 -11.07 -2.58
N GLY A 64 -7.13 -11.08 -1.54
CA GLY A 64 -8.46 -10.47 -1.56
C GLY A 64 -8.42 -8.97 -1.89
N ILE A 65 -7.48 -8.22 -1.30
CA ILE A 65 -7.27 -6.79 -1.57
C ILE A 65 -6.87 -6.58 -3.03
N LYS A 66 -5.86 -7.32 -3.51
CA LYS A 66 -5.39 -7.20 -4.90
C LYS A 66 -6.52 -7.53 -5.89
N HIS A 67 -7.30 -8.57 -5.63
CA HIS A 67 -8.46 -8.91 -6.43
C HIS A 67 -9.56 -7.84 -6.40
N SER A 68 -9.86 -7.24 -5.24
CA SER A 68 -10.85 -6.16 -5.14
C SER A 68 -10.44 -4.96 -5.96
N LEU A 69 -9.17 -4.55 -5.86
CA LEU A 69 -8.64 -3.42 -6.62
C LEU A 69 -8.70 -3.64 -8.13
N VAL A 70 -8.35 -4.85 -8.60
CA VAL A 70 -8.48 -5.21 -10.03
C VAL A 70 -9.94 -5.21 -10.47
N LYS A 71 -10.86 -5.67 -9.62
CA LYS A 71 -12.29 -5.77 -9.97
C LYS A 71 -12.99 -4.40 -9.97
N GLU A 72 -12.64 -3.53 -9.04
CA GLU A 72 -13.24 -2.20 -8.90
C GLU A 72 -12.84 -1.29 -10.06
N ASP A 73 -11.55 -1.26 -10.40
CA ASP A 73 -11.05 -0.46 -11.52
C ASP A 73 -9.74 -1.07 -12.08
N PRO A 74 -9.83 -1.93 -13.10
CA PRO A 74 -8.67 -2.59 -13.70
C PRO A 74 -7.67 -1.60 -14.32
N GLU A 75 -8.15 -0.51 -14.92
CA GLU A 75 -7.30 0.50 -15.56
C GLU A 75 -6.50 1.26 -14.51
N LEU A 76 -7.17 1.66 -13.43
CA LEU A 76 -6.53 2.35 -12.32
C LEU A 76 -5.52 1.45 -11.60
N PHE A 77 -5.85 0.17 -11.41
CA PHE A 77 -4.90 -0.81 -10.86
C PHE A 77 -3.65 -0.97 -11.73
N SER A 78 -3.84 -1.08 -13.06
CA SER A 78 -2.71 -1.18 -13.99
C SER A 78 -1.85 0.09 -13.96
N MET A 79 -2.48 1.27 -13.97
CA MET A 79 -1.77 2.55 -13.91
C MET A 79 -0.92 2.68 -12.64
N TYR A 80 -1.49 2.37 -11.47
CA TYR A 80 -0.75 2.45 -10.21
C TYR A 80 0.36 1.41 -10.10
N THR A 81 0.14 0.21 -10.64
CA THR A 81 1.18 -0.82 -10.68
C THR A 81 2.35 -0.37 -11.55
N SER A 82 2.09 0.16 -12.74
CA SER A 82 3.13 0.72 -13.61
C SER A 82 3.87 1.90 -12.97
N LEU A 83 3.14 2.82 -12.32
CA LEU A 83 3.76 3.94 -11.59
C LEU A 83 4.65 3.48 -10.44
N ALA A 84 4.25 2.43 -9.73
CA ALA A 84 5.08 1.85 -8.67
C ALA A 84 6.32 1.18 -9.26
N GLU A 85 6.19 0.39 -10.32
CA GLU A 85 7.30 -0.29 -11.00
C GLU A 85 8.35 0.68 -11.57
N GLU A 86 7.94 1.85 -12.01
CA GLU A 86 8.83 2.92 -12.47
C GLU A 86 9.67 3.56 -11.32
N SER A 87 9.30 3.31 -10.06
CA SER A 87 9.99 3.84 -8.88
C SER A 87 10.60 2.73 -8.02
N VAL A 88 11.92 2.55 -8.17
CA VAL A 88 12.70 1.56 -7.40
C VAL A 88 12.53 1.75 -5.90
N ASP A 89 12.46 3.00 -5.43
CA ASP A 89 12.31 3.32 -4.01
C ASP A 89 10.94 2.90 -3.46
N VAL A 90 9.86 3.11 -4.23
CA VAL A 90 8.49 2.72 -3.84
C VAL A 90 8.36 1.19 -3.76
N ILE A 91 8.89 0.46 -4.74
CA ILE A 91 8.89 -1.02 -4.71
C ILE A 91 9.78 -1.55 -3.59
N THR A 92 10.93 -0.93 -3.34
CA THR A 92 11.82 -1.33 -2.24
C THR A 92 11.13 -1.13 -0.89
N ALA A 93 10.46 0.00 -0.69
CA ALA A 93 9.68 0.28 0.51
C ALA A 93 8.52 -0.71 0.70
N LEU A 94 7.81 -1.06 -0.39
CA LEU A 94 6.77 -2.09 -0.39
C LEU A 94 7.31 -3.43 0.12
N ILE A 95 8.38 -3.93 -0.50
CA ILE A 95 8.97 -5.22 -0.14
C ILE A 95 9.45 -5.19 1.31
N SER A 96 10.13 -4.11 1.72
CA SER A 96 10.64 -3.96 3.08
C SER A 96 9.52 -4.02 4.13
N GLU A 97 8.40 -3.33 3.88
CA GLU A 97 7.25 -3.33 4.79
C GLU A 97 6.54 -4.70 4.83
N LEU A 98 6.38 -5.38 3.68
CA LEU A 98 5.81 -6.74 3.63
C LEU A 98 6.71 -7.75 4.36
N VAL A 99 8.02 -7.67 4.16
CA VAL A 99 9.00 -8.52 4.84
C VAL A 99 9.03 -8.21 6.34
N GLY A 100 8.97 -6.94 6.73
CA GLY A 100 8.90 -6.54 8.14
C GLY A 100 7.66 -7.12 8.84
N GLN A 101 6.50 -7.03 8.18
CA GLN A 101 5.28 -7.68 8.62
C GLN A 101 5.45 -9.20 8.71
N PHE A 102 6.04 -9.83 7.70
CA PHE A 102 6.31 -11.27 7.69
C PHE A 102 7.20 -11.72 8.85
N LEU A 103 8.33 -11.03 9.08
CA LEU A 103 9.26 -11.33 10.16
C LEU A 103 8.64 -11.12 11.55
N SER A 104 7.71 -10.17 11.69
CA SER A 104 7.01 -9.95 12.96
C SER A 104 6.16 -11.15 13.39
N PHE A 105 5.72 -12.01 12.46
CA PHE A 105 5.03 -13.28 12.82
C PHE A 105 5.95 -14.26 13.55
N PHE A 106 7.25 -14.25 13.26
CA PHE A 106 8.22 -15.18 13.84
C PHE A 106 8.85 -14.65 15.13
N MET A 107 8.88 -13.32 15.32
CA MET A 107 9.47 -12.69 16.51
C MET A 107 8.50 -12.51 17.68
N ARG A 108 7.18 -12.70 17.48
CA ARG A 108 6.22 -12.70 18.60
C ARG A 108 6.37 -14.04 19.34
N PRO A 109 6.70 -14.05 20.65
CA PRO A 109 6.93 -15.30 21.37
C PRO A 109 5.68 -16.18 21.27
N LEU A 110 5.88 -17.43 20.84
CA LEU A 110 4.87 -18.48 20.93
C LEU A 110 4.43 -18.56 22.39
N SER A 111 3.31 -17.93 22.72
CA SER A 111 2.60 -18.23 23.96
C SER A 111 1.94 -19.58 23.73
N ILE A 112 2.71 -20.63 23.95
CA ILE A 112 2.21 -22.00 24.02
C ILE A 112 1.47 -22.07 25.35
N THR A 113 0.14 -22.13 25.29
CA THR A 113 -0.72 -22.55 26.41
C THR A 113 -1.23 -23.95 26.09
#